data_AF-A0A5A9PJC8-F1
#
_entry.id   AF-A0A5A9PJC8-F1
#
_cell.length_a   1.000
_cell.length_b   1.000
_cell.length_c   1.000
_cell.angle_alpha   90.00
_cell.angle_beta   90.00
_cell.angle_gamma   90.00
#
_symmetry.space_group_name_H-M   'P 1'
#
loop_
_entity.id
_entity.type
_entity.pdbx_description
1 polymer ?
#
loop_
_entity_poly.entity_id
_entity_poly.type
_entity_poly.pdbx_seq_one_letter_code
_entity_poly.pdbx_strand_id
1 'polypeptide(L)'
;MLGDKQVGGGYESVLSQLKVRIEHLNRTNTLSHHTIQRSDTGTTRKRSSTDSYGCTRWQPALPPGEGYDSLEVKRQKIEEMHLHEGISGAERGDVCKLIEGTYWLQRHMINATPSPTIADIKTKWPYLFTQRHIYGHFEQLTDKKSAQMFGIVYSGVWTNHKLIFQKQTNQ
;
A
#
# COMPACT_ATOMS: atom_id res chain seq x y z
N MET A 1 -44.97 32.50 -21.04
CA MET A 1 -45.08 31.10 -21.49
C MET A 1 -43.71 30.46 -21.34
N LEU A 2 -43.67 29.31 -20.68
CA LEU A 2 -42.45 28.62 -20.23
C LEU A 2 -41.50 28.30 -21.39
N GLY A 3 -40.22 28.63 -21.22
CA GLY A 3 -39.15 28.11 -22.06
C GLY A 3 -38.64 26.81 -21.46
N ASP A 4 -39.19 25.68 -21.92
CA ASP A 4 -38.74 24.35 -21.53
C ASP A 4 -37.33 24.13 -22.08
N LYS A 5 -36.33 24.23 -21.20
CA LYS A 5 -34.97 23.78 -21.49
C LYS A 5 -35.01 22.26 -21.62
N GLN A 6 -35.00 21.79 -22.87
CA GLN A 6 -34.95 20.40 -23.26
C GLN A 6 -33.86 19.65 -22.48
N VAL A 7 -34.30 18.78 -21.57
CA VAL A 7 -33.44 17.84 -20.85
C VAL A 7 -32.82 16.89 -21.88
N GLY A 8 -31.50 16.71 -21.81
CA GLY A 8 -30.68 16.04 -22.81
C GLY A 8 -31.29 14.76 -23.38
N GLY A 9 -31.26 14.64 -24.71
CA GLY A 9 -31.79 13.48 -25.41
C GLY A 9 -31.15 12.20 -24.88
N GLY A 10 -31.95 11.26 -24.39
CA GLY A 10 -31.48 10.04 -23.71
C GLY A 10 -30.50 9.19 -24.53
N TYR A 11 -30.41 9.41 -25.85
CA TYR A 11 -29.44 8.78 -26.74
C TYR A 11 -27.99 9.22 -26.47
N GLU A 12 -27.74 10.42 -25.93
CA GLU A 12 -26.39 10.89 -25.57
C GLU A 12 -25.74 10.00 -24.51
N SER A 13 -26.54 9.50 -23.57
CA SER A 13 -26.06 8.58 -22.53
C SER A 13 -25.60 7.24 -23.11
N VAL A 14 -26.31 6.73 -24.11
CA VAL A 14 -25.99 5.46 -24.80
C VAL A 14 -24.75 5.64 -25.69
N LEU A 15 -24.66 6.75 -26.41
CA LEU A 15 -23.49 7.07 -27.23
C LEU A 15 -22.22 7.23 -26.39
N SER A 16 -22.33 7.88 -25.22
CA SER A 16 -21.21 8.02 -24.29
C SER A 16 -20.74 6.67 -23.75
N GLN A 17 -21.67 5.79 -23.35
CA GLN A 17 -21.35 4.43 -22.91
C GLN A 17 -20.70 3.60 -24.03
N LEU A 18 -21.21 3.71 -25.26
CA LEU A 18 -20.67 2.99 -26.41
C LEU A 18 -19.24 3.46 -26.74
N LYS A 19 -18.99 4.77 -26.69
CA LYS A 19 -17.67 5.35 -26.92
C LYS A 19 -16.66 4.87 -25.87
N VAL A 20 -17.04 4.89 -24.59
CA VAL A 20 -16.21 4.37 -23.49
C VAL A 20 -15.93 2.87 -23.67
N ARG A 21 -16.93 2.09 -24.08
CA ARG A 21 -16.78 0.65 -24.33
C ARG A 21 -15.80 0.38 -25.48
N ILE A 22 -15.92 1.10 -26.60
CA ILE A 22 -15.02 1.00 -27.76
C ILE A 22 -13.59 1.38 -27.35
N GLU A 23 -13.42 2.48 -26.61
CA GLU A 23 -12.11 2.89 -26.11
C GLU A 23 -11.50 1.82 -25.20
N HIS A 24 -12.29 1.24 -24.29
CA HIS A 24 -11.82 0.19 -23.39
C HIS A 24 -11.41 -1.09 -24.14
N LEU A 25 -12.13 -1.47 -25.19
CA LEU A 25 -11.79 -2.62 -26.05
C LEU A 25 -10.56 -2.35 -26.93
N ASN A 26 -10.42 -1.11 -27.43
CA ASN A 26 -9.28 -0.67 -28.24
C ASN A 26 -8.02 -0.41 -27.42
N ARG A 27 -8.12 -0.27 -26.08
CA ARG A 27 -6.99 -0.31 -25.15
C ARG A 27 -6.45 -1.73 -24.98
N THR A 28 -6.36 -2.47 -26.09
CA THR A 28 -5.79 -3.82 -26.17
C THR A 28 -4.50 -3.84 -25.34
N ASN A 29 -4.54 -4.66 -24.30
CA ASN A 29 -3.66 -4.75 -23.13
C ASN A 29 -2.19 -4.32 -23.35
N THR A 30 -1.91 -3.02 -23.42
CA THR A 30 -0.54 -2.47 -23.45
C THR A 30 0.21 -2.71 -22.14
N LEU A 31 -0.53 -3.06 -21.06
CA LEU A 31 0.04 -3.45 -19.78
C LEU A 31 0.62 -4.88 -19.81
N SER A 32 0.12 -5.76 -20.68
CA SER A 32 0.60 -7.15 -20.75
C SER A 32 1.97 -7.33 -21.41
N HIS A 33 2.50 -6.31 -22.11
CA HIS A 33 3.85 -6.37 -22.68
C HIS A 33 4.97 -5.99 -21.69
N HIS A 34 4.65 -5.36 -20.54
CA HIS A 34 5.68 -4.88 -19.62
C HIS A 34 6.02 -5.84 -18.47
N THR A 35 5.22 -6.90 -18.25
CA THR A 35 5.38 -7.74 -17.06
C THR A 35 6.25 -8.98 -17.25
N ILE A 36 6.55 -9.45 -18.47
CA ILE A 36 7.36 -10.67 -18.64
C ILE A 36 8.37 -10.52 -19.79
N GLN A 37 9.54 -10.00 -19.45
CA GLN A 37 10.78 -10.50 -20.05
C GLN A 37 11.69 -10.92 -18.91
N ARG A 38 11.66 -12.20 -18.54
CA ARG A 38 12.71 -12.81 -17.72
C ARG A 38 13.96 -12.89 -18.60
N SER A 39 15.00 -12.11 -18.31
CA SER A 39 16.34 -12.39 -18.84
C SER A 39 17.02 -13.35 -17.88
N ASP A 40 17.51 -14.46 -18.43
CA ASP A 40 18.18 -15.58 -17.75
C ASP A 40 19.61 -15.26 -17.26
N THR A 41 19.90 -13.99 -16.97
CA THR A 41 21.24 -13.55 -16.57
C THR A 41 21.11 -12.52 -15.45
N GLY A 42 21.60 -12.88 -14.27
CA GLY A 42 21.43 -12.19 -12.98
C GLY A 42 22.08 -10.82 -12.88
N THR A 43 21.63 -9.85 -13.68
CA THR A 43 21.96 -8.43 -13.53
C THR A 43 20.69 -7.65 -13.20
N THR A 44 20.73 -6.91 -12.10
CA THR A 44 19.65 -6.07 -11.60
C THR A 44 19.27 -5.01 -12.63
N ARG A 45 18.07 -5.14 -13.22
CA ARG A 45 17.53 -4.15 -14.15
C ARG A 45 17.21 -2.85 -13.42
N LYS A 46 17.74 -1.73 -13.91
CA LYS A 46 17.26 -0.39 -13.55
C LYS A 46 15.84 -0.23 -14.10
N ARG A 47 14.84 -0.22 -13.20
CA ARG A 47 13.45 0.12 -13.53
C ARG A 47 13.39 1.56 -14.05
N SER A 48 12.63 1.78 -15.13
CA SER A 48 12.33 3.13 -15.63
C SER A 48 11.62 3.93 -14.54
N SER A 49 11.91 5.23 -14.41
CA SER A 49 11.46 6.04 -13.28
C SER A 49 9.94 6.14 -13.14
N THR A 50 9.19 5.83 -14.21
CA THR A 50 7.73 5.90 -14.28
C THR A 50 7.03 4.66 -13.67
N ASP A 51 7.68 3.49 -13.65
CA ASP A 51 7.12 2.22 -13.09
C ASP A 51 7.62 1.94 -11.66
N SER A 52 7.94 3.00 -10.93
CA SER A 52 8.72 2.90 -9.70
C SER A 52 7.86 2.65 -8.45
N TYR A 53 6.52 2.65 -8.52
CA TYR A 53 5.63 2.53 -7.35
C TYR A 53 5.29 1.10 -6.92
N GLY A 54 6.12 0.11 -7.28
CA GLY A 54 5.94 -1.26 -6.81
C GLY A 54 6.31 -1.44 -5.33
N CYS A 55 5.54 -2.26 -4.61
CA CYS A 55 5.91 -2.77 -3.29
C CYS A 55 7.15 -3.68 -3.43
N THR A 56 8.35 -3.14 -3.24
CA THR A 56 9.62 -3.87 -3.34
C THR A 56 9.80 -4.91 -2.25
N ARG A 57 9.27 -4.65 -1.04
CA ARG A 57 9.35 -5.55 0.12
C ARG A 57 7.98 -6.06 0.59
N TRP A 58 7.15 -6.52 -0.36
CA TRP A 58 5.79 -7.03 -0.07
C TRP A 58 5.79 -8.23 0.90
N GLN A 59 6.67 -9.20 0.67
CA GLN A 59 6.83 -10.39 1.50
C GLN A 59 8.32 -10.56 1.83
N PRO A 60 8.80 -9.90 2.90
CA PRO A 60 10.20 -9.96 3.29
C PRO A 60 10.60 -11.37 3.73
N ALA A 61 11.87 -11.72 3.53
CA ALA A 61 12.47 -12.90 4.14
C ALA A 61 12.69 -12.67 5.64
N LEU A 62 12.71 -13.75 6.42
CA LEU A 62 13.01 -13.68 7.85
C LEU A 62 14.44 -13.12 8.03
N PRO A 63 14.66 -12.11 8.89
CA PRO A 63 15.99 -11.55 9.11
C PRO A 63 16.99 -12.62 9.61
N PRO A 64 18.24 -12.61 9.14
CA PRO A 64 19.25 -13.57 9.57
C PRO A 64 19.55 -13.39 11.07
N GLY A 65 19.52 -14.49 11.82
CA GLY A 65 19.76 -14.48 13.26
C GLY A 65 18.54 -14.18 14.13
N GLU A 66 17.38 -13.87 13.53
CA GLU A 66 16.13 -13.69 14.26
C GLU A 66 15.17 -14.86 13.99
N GLY A 67 14.68 -15.49 15.05
CA GLY A 67 13.62 -16.49 14.98
C GLY A 67 12.23 -15.86 15.09
N TYR A 68 11.20 -16.62 14.70
CA TYR A 68 9.80 -16.22 14.89
C TYR A 68 9.51 -15.82 16.35
N ASP A 69 9.95 -16.64 17.31
CA ASP A 69 9.74 -16.38 18.74
C ASP A 69 10.41 -15.08 19.20
N SER A 70 11.59 -14.76 18.67
CA SER A 70 12.29 -13.51 18.99
C SER A 70 11.52 -12.29 18.50
N LEU A 71 10.94 -12.36 17.30
CA LEU A 71 10.09 -11.31 16.75
C LEU A 71 8.78 -11.18 17.52
N GLU A 72 8.21 -12.29 17.96
CA GLU A 72 6.99 -12.30 18.77
C GLU A 72 7.20 -11.67 20.15
N VAL A 73 8.35 -11.89 20.79
CA VAL A 73 8.73 -11.20 22.03
C VAL A 73 8.81 -9.69 21.83
N LYS A 74 9.39 -9.23 20.70
CA LYS A 74 9.42 -7.79 20.36
C LYS A 74 8.02 -7.23 20.15
N ARG A 75 7.12 -8.00 19.51
CA ARG A 75 5.72 -7.62 19.31
C ARG A 75 4.97 -7.48 20.63
N GLN A 76 5.12 -8.44 21.55
CA GLN A 76 4.52 -8.38 22.87
C GLN A 76 5.00 -7.15 23.65
N LYS A 77 6.29 -6.83 23.56
CA LYS A 77 6.83 -5.60 24.16
C LYS A 77 6.16 -4.33 23.61
N ILE A 78 5.87 -4.28 22.31
CA ILE A 78 5.14 -3.16 21.71
C ILE A 78 3.72 -3.04 22.31
N GLU A 79 3.02 -4.16 22.50
CA GLU A 79 1.70 -4.18 23.13
C GLU A 79 1.75 -3.71 24.58
N GLU A 80 2.70 -4.20 25.37
CA GLU A 80 2.92 -3.80 26.76
C GLU A 80 3.15 -2.29 26.88
N MET A 81 4.02 -1.74 26.03
CA MET A 81 4.26 -0.30 25.99
C MET A 81 3.00 0.50 25.65
N HIS A 82 2.16 -0.02 24.75
CA HIS A 82 0.88 0.61 24.45
C HIS A 82 -0.11 0.55 25.61
N LEU A 83 -0.11 -0.52 26.41
CA LEU A 83 -0.95 -0.60 27.61
C LEU A 83 -0.57 0.44 28.66
N HIS A 84 0.73 0.74 28.82
CA HIS A 84 1.21 1.71 29.79
C HIS A 84 1.09 3.17 29.32
N GLU A 85 1.35 3.45 28.04
CA GLU A 85 1.52 4.82 27.53
C GLU A 85 0.44 5.24 26.52
N GLY A 86 -0.39 4.30 26.08
CA GLY A 86 -1.36 4.52 25.01
C GLY A 86 -0.68 4.96 23.72
N ILE A 87 -1.39 5.73 22.91
CA ILE A 87 -0.91 6.19 21.59
C ILE A 87 0.29 7.16 21.71
N SER A 88 0.44 7.85 22.85
CA SER A 88 1.52 8.81 23.09
C SER A 88 2.92 8.18 23.04
N GLY A 89 3.03 6.87 23.29
CA GLY A 89 4.29 6.13 23.19
C GLY A 89 4.83 5.99 21.76
N ALA A 90 4.06 6.34 20.74
CA ALA A 90 4.43 6.16 19.34
C ALA A 90 5.73 6.88 18.93
N GLU A 91 6.01 8.05 19.54
CA GLU A 91 7.19 8.84 19.17
C GLU A 91 8.46 8.40 19.89
N ARG A 92 8.39 7.42 20.81
CA ARG A 92 9.59 6.96 21.51
C ARG A 92 10.53 6.21 20.57
N GLY A 93 11.82 6.52 20.69
CA GLY A 93 12.84 5.92 19.85
C GLY A 93 12.96 4.40 19.99
N ASP A 94 12.58 3.82 21.12
CA ASP A 94 12.55 2.38 21.32
C ASP A 94 11.34 1.70 20.66
N VAL A 95 10.14 2.30 20.71
CA VAL A 95 8.97 1.85 19.92
C VAL A 95 9.30 1.86 18.43
N CYS A 96 9.96 2.91 17.95
CA CYS A 96 10.36 3.02 16.55
C CYS A 96 11.24 1.84 16.12
N LYS A 97 12.28 1.55 16.91
CA LYS A 97 13.19 0.42 16.65
C LYS A 97 12.46 -0.92 16.70
N LEU A 98 11.52 -1.08 17.63
CA LEU A 98 10.73 -2.31 17.74
C LEU A 98 9.80 -2.50 16.53
N ILE A 99 9.10 -1.44 16.11
CA ILE A 99 8.21 -1.48 14.93
C ILE A 99 9.02 -1.74 13.65
N GLU A 100 10.17 -1.09 13.48
CA GLU A 100 11.04 -1.34 12.32
C GLU A 100 11.60 -2.77 12.32
N GLY A 101 12.05 -3.26 13.47
CA GLY A 101 12.60 -4.61 13.61
C GLY A 101 11.57 -5.72 13.45
N THR A 102 10.28 -5.41 13.62
CA THR A 102 9.18 -6.38 13.48
C THR A 102 8.44 -6.29 12.14
N TYR A 103 8.99 -5.56 11.16
CA TYR A 103 8.40 -5.39 9.83
C TYR A 103 8.02 -6.73 9.19
N TRP A 104 8.88 -7.75 9.30
CA TRP A 104 8.58 -9.08 8.78
C TRP A 104 7.26 -9.64 9.32
N LEU A 105 7.05 -9.56 10.64
CA LEU A 105 5.87 -10.10 11.31
C LEU A 105 4.61 -9.30 10.97
N GLN A 106 4.73 -7.97 10.84
CA GLN A 106 3.64 -7.11 10.35
C GLN A 106 3.19 -7.55 8.96
N ARG A 107 4.13 -7.71 8.01
CA ARG A 107 3.84 -8.17 6.64
C ARG A 107 3.29 -9.59 6.61
N HIS A 108 3.81 -10.47 7.47
CA HIS A 108 3.34 -11.84 7.59
C HIS A 108 1.87 -11.88 8.00
N MET A 109 1.46 -11.07 8.98
CA MET A 109 0.08 -10.95 9.41
C MET A 109 -0.81 -10.27 8.35
N ILE A 110 -0.39 -9.13 7.81
CA ILE A 110 -1.17 -8.36 6.82
C ILE A 110 -1.45 -9.19 5.56
N ASN A 111 -0.46 -9.98 5.12
CA ASN A 111 -0.58 -10.80 3.92
C ASN A 111 -1.17 -12.19 4.21
N ALA A 112 -1.60 -12.48 5.44
CA ALA A 112 -2.13 -13.79 5.80
C ALA A 112 -3.40 -14.12 5.00
N THR A 113 -3.64 -15.41 4.79
CA THR A 113 -4.83 -15.92 4.13
C THR A 113 -5.50 -16.94 5.05
N PRO A 114 -6.74 -16.69 5.54
CA PRO A 114 -7.62 -15.56 5.21
C PRO A 114 -7.08 -14.21 5.71
N SER A 115 -7.47 -13.12 5.00
CA SER A 115 -7.04 -11.77 5.37
C SER A 115 -7.60 -11.40 6.75
N PRO A 116 -6.76 -10.97 7.70
CA PRO A 116 -7.24 -10.46 8.98
C PRO A 116 -8.02 -9.17 8.78
N THR A 117 -8.87 -8.83 9.74
CA THR A 117 -9.54 -7.53 9.73
C THR A 117 -8.56 -6.43 10.16
N ILE A 118 -8.88 -5.18 9.83
CA ILE A 118 -8.10 -4.03 10.31
C ILE A 118 -8.12 -3.96 11.85
N ALA A 119 -9.22 -4.38 12.48
CA ALA A 119 -9.32 -4.43 13.94
C ALA A 119 -8.31 -5.43 14.51
N ASP A 120 -8.20 -6.64 13.93
CA ASP A 120 -7.25 -7.65 14.38
C ASP A 120 -5.81 -7.16 14.27
N ILE A 121 -5.47 -6.49 13.15
CA ILE A 121 -4.14 -5.92 12.94
C ILE A 121 -3.88 -4.82 13.97
N LYS A 122 -4.85 -3.93 14.23
CA LYS A 122 -4.72 -2.87 15.25
C LYS A 122 -4.52 -3.41 16.65
N THR A 123 -5.19 -4.51 17.00
CA THR A 123 -5.02 -5.16 18.29
C THR A 123 -3.57 -5.62 18.49
N LYS A 124 -2.98 -6.27 17.47
CA LYS A 124 -1.60 -6.76 17.56
C LYS A 124 -0.52 -5.70 17.31
N TRP A 125 -0.87 -4.62 16.61
CA TRP A 125 0.03 -3.57 16.16
C TRP A 125 -0.57 -2.18 16.41
N PRO A 126 -0.72 -1.77 17.68
CA PRO A 126 -1.43 -0.53 18.02
C PRO A 126 -0.79 0.72 17.43
N TYR A 127 0.54 0.76 17.35
CA TYR A 127 1.27 1.91 16.81
C TYR A 127 1.42 1.93 15.28
N LEU A 128 1.16 0.81 14.57
CA LEU A 128 1.43 0.70 13.13
C LEU A 128 0.67 1.76 12.30
N PHE A 129 -0.51 2.15 12.77
CA PHE A 129 -1.37 3.12 12.09
C PHE A 129 -1.16 4.58 12.52
N THR A 130 -0.16 4.84 13.37
CA THR A 130 0.25 6.21 13.68
C THR A 130 1.01 6.82 12.52
N GLN A 131 0.95 8.14 12.37
CA GLN A 131 1.50 8.84 11.21
C GLN A 131 2.99 8.53 10.97
N ARG A 132 3.79 8.53 12.03
CA ARG A 132 5.21 8.17 11.96
C ARG A 132 5.43 6.76 11.42
N HIS A 133 4.75 5.78 12.00
CA HIS A 133 4.99 4.37 11.69
C HIS A 133 4.39 3.95 10.34
N ILE A 134 3.27 4.55 9.92
CA ILE A 134 2.72 4.26 8.58
C ILE A 134 3.63 4.80 7.47
N TYR A 135 4.27 5.96 7.68
CA TYR A 135 5.28 6.46 6.77
C TYR A 135 6.51 5.55 6.77
N GLY A 136 7.05 5.19 7.93
CA GLY A 136 8.17 4.25 8.01
C GLY A 136 7.87 2.91 7.32
N HIS A 137 6.68 2.34 7.55
CA HIS A 137 6.25 1.11 6.90
C HIS A 137 6.14 1.27 5.37
N PHE A 138 5.61 2.40 4.90
CA PHE A 138 5.54 2.72 3.47
C PHE A 138 6.95 2.82 2.84
N GLU A 139 7.87 3.51 3.51
CA GLU A 139 9.25 3.65 3.04
C GLU A 139 9.93 2.29 2.92
N GLN A 140 9.76 1.41 3.92
CA GLN A 140 10.28 0.05 3.86
C GLN A 140 9.62 -0.77 2.76
N LEU A 141 8.33 -0.61 2.53
CA LEU A 141 7.58 -1.35 1.51
C LEU A 141 7.95 -0.97 0.08
N THR A 142 8.26 0.31 -0.16
CA THR A 142 8.47 0.87 -1.51
C THR A 142 9.91 1.25 -1.81
N ASP A 143 10.78 1.26 -0.80
CA ASP A 143 12.16 1.77 -0.86
C ASP A 143 12.24 3.26 -1.29
N LYS A 144 11.14 4.00 -1.11
CA LYS A 144 11.02 5.43 -1.45
C LYS A 144 10.79 6.25 -0.20
N LYS A 145 11.48 7.39 -0.08
CA LYS A 145 11.25 8.33 1.02
C LYS A 145 9.86 8.96 0.89
N SER A 146 9.11 8.99 1.99
CA SER A 146 7.79 9.63 2.10
C SER A 146 7.84 11.11 1.69
N ALA A 147 8.92 11.83 2.02
CA ALA A 147 9.15 13.21 1.62
C ALA A 147 9.18 13.43 0.08
N GLN A 148 9.66 12.44 -0.69
CA GLN A 148 9.66 12.51 -2.16
C GLN A 148 8.26 12.37 -2.74
N MET A 149 7.35 11.67 -2.04
CA MET A 149 5.93 11.60 -2.42
C MET A 149 5.21 12.92 -2.16
N PHE A 150 5.49 13.61 -1.07
CA PHE A 150 4.87 14.91 -0.80
C PHE A 150 5.26 15.98 -1.83
N GLY A 151 6.48 15.94 -2.37
CA GLY A 151 6.87 16.79 -3.50
C GLY A 151 6.04 16.57 -4.79
N ILE A 152 5.42 15.40 -4.94
CA ILE A 152 4.50 15.08 -6.04
C ILE A 152 3.04 15.42 -5.65
N VAL A 153 2.68 15.30 -4.37
CA VAL A 153 1.31 15.58 -3.88
C VAL A 153 1.00 17.07 -3.80
N TYR A 154 2.00 17.96 -3.66
CA TYR A 154 1.78 19.42 -3.74
C TYR A 154 1.38 19.92 -5.14
N SER A 155 1.40 19.06 -6.18
CA SER A 155 0.80 19.38 -7.50
C SER A 155 -0.67 18.96 -7.65
N GLY A 156 -1.31 18.54 -6.55
CA GLY A 156 -2.76 18.43 -6.46
C GLY A 156 -3.30 17.00 -6.41
N VAL A 157 -4.41 16.87 -5.69
CA VAL A 157 -5.24 15.66 -5.51
C VAL A 157 -4.80 14.74 -4.38
N TRP A 158 -5.13 15.14 -3.15
CA TRP A 158 -5.41 14.19 -2.06
C TRP A 158 -6.85 14.36 -1.61
N THR A 159 -7.77 13.71 -2.33
CA THR A 159 -9.10 13.36 -1.81
C THR A 159 -9.24 11.85 -1.90
N ASN A 160 -9.53 11.25 -0.75
CA ASN A 160 -9.88 9.85 -0.48
C ASN A 160 -8.75 8.95 0.03
N HIS A 161 -8.68 8.89 1.36
CA HIS A 161 -7.92 7.92 2.13
C HIS A 161 -8.63 6.55 2.10
N LYS A 162 -8.52 5.83 0.97
CA LYS A 162 -8.88 4.40 0.86
C LYS A 162 -8.03 3.78 -0.24
N LEU A 163 -7.41 2.62 0.07
CA LEU A 163 -6.62 1.73 -0.81
C LEU A 163 -5.14 2.10 -1.00
N ILE A 164 -4.28 1.68 -0.08
CA ILE A 164 -2.84 1.51 -0.35
C ILE A 164 -2.35 0.06 -0.08
N PHE A 165 -3.17 -0.82 0.52
CA PHE A 165 -2.68 -2.11 1.02
C PHE A 165 -3.37 -3.37 0.47
N GLN A 166 -4.07 -3.31 -0.65
CA GLN A 166 -4.70 -4.51 -1.22
C GLN A 166 -4.02 -4.90 -2.53
N LYS A 167 -3.30 -6.04 -2.52
CA LYS A 167 -2.96 -6.75 -3.76
C LYS A 167 -4.28 -7.01 -4.50
N GLN A 168 -4.39 -6.53 -5.73
CA GLN A 168 -5.39 -7.05 -6.66
C GLN A 168 -5.05 -8.53 -6.93
N THR A 169 -5.70 -9.44 -6.21
CA THR A 169 -5.82 -10.83 -6.62
C THR A 169 -6.82 -10.87 -7.78
N ASN A 170 -6.32 -11.03 -9.01
CA ASN A 170 -7.14 -11.38 -10.16
C ASN A 170 -7.41 -12.89 -10.11
N GLN A 171 -8.70 -13.23 -10.13
CA GLN A 171 -9.23 -14.54 -10.49
C GLN A 171 -9.41 -14.59 -12.01
#